data_AF-A3WHU6-F1
#
_entry.id   AF-A3WHU6-F1
#
_cell.length_a   1.000
_cell.length_b   1.000
_cell.length_c   1.000
_cell.angle_alpha   90.00
_cell.angle_beta   90.00
_cell.angle_gamma   90.00
#
_symmetry.space_group_name_H-M   'P 1'
#
loop_
_entity.id
_entity.type
_entity.pdbx_description
1 polymer ?
#
loop_
_entity_poly.entity_id
_entity_poly.type
_entity_poly.pdbx_seq_one_letter_code
_entity_poly.pdbx_strand_id
1 'polypeptide(L)'
;MVQGFLAPLQFLVFLVSLGLVLRTLSSGEGAWLADASIVIKTLVLYTIMITGSIWEKVVFGKWLFAPAFFWEDVFSMAVLALHTLYLVMLFGAIGTMEQRLGVALAAYAAYVINAGQFLWKLRIARLQGSNAEAVPA
;
A
#
# COMPACT_ATOMS: atom_id res chain seq x y z
N MET A 1 1.14 17.56 3.57
CA MET A 1 -0.19 17.75 2.96
C MET A 1 -0.54 16.63 1.98
N VAL A 2 0.31 16.30 0.99
CA VAL A 2 0.02 15.28 -0.04
C VAL A 2 -0.31 13.89 0.51
N GLN A 3 0.53 13.33 1.39
CA GLN A 3 0.31 11.98 1.95
C GLN A 3 -0.97 11.87 2.80
N GLY A 4 -1.42 12.98 3.41
CA GLY A 4 -2.66 13.01 4.19
C GLY A 4 -3.92 12.78 3.33
N PHE A 5 -3.84 13.01 2.02
CA PHE A 5 -4.91 12.69 1.08
C PHE A 5 -4.68 11.35 0.38
N LEU A 6 -3.45 11.08 -0.07
CA LEU A 6 -3.14 9.87 -0.82
C LEU A 6 -3.31 8.59 0.00
N ALA A 7 -2.95 8.59 1.29
CA ALA A 7 -3.08 7.40 2.13
C ALA A 7 -4.54 6.95 2.33
N PRO A 8 -5.50 7.85 2.70
CA PRO A 8 -6.92 7.50 2.74
C PRO A 8 -7.48 7.05 1.38
N LEU A 9 -7.13 7.75 0.30
CA LEU A 9 -7.55 7.36 -1.06
C LEU A 9 -7.08 5.95 -1.40
N GLN A 10 -5.80 5.65 -1.12
CA GLN A 10 -5.22 4.34 -1.37
C GLN A 10 -5.88 3.23 -0.55
N PHE A 11 -6.31 3.53 0.66
CA PHE A 11 -7.06 2.60 1.50
C PHE A 11 -8.46 2.33 0.94
N LEU A 12 -9.15 3.34 0.40
CA LEU A 12 -10.44 3.14 -0.27
C LEU A 12 -10.29 2.31 -1.56
N VAL A 13 -9.29 2.65 -2.38
CA VAL A 13 -8.95 1.89 -3.60
C VAL A 13 -8.58 0.45 -3.26
N PHE A 14 -7.88 0.22 -2.14
CA PHE A 14 -7.62 -1.11 -1.60
C PHE A 14 -8.91 -1.89 -1.32
N LEU A 15 -9.85 -1.32 -0.56
CA LEU A 15 -11.09 -2.03 -0.18
C LEU A 15 -11.95 -2.38 -1.39
N VAL A 16 -12.10 -1.44 -2.34
CA VAL A 16 -12.85 -1.69 -3.58
C VAL A 16 -12.18 -2.81 -4.39
N SER A 17 -10.87 -2.74 -4.57
CA SER A 17 -10.12 -3.73 -5.33
C SER A 17 -10.15 -5.11 -4.66
N LEU A 18 -10.05 -5.18 -3.33
CA LEU A 18 -10.19 -6.43 -2.59
C LEU A 18 -11.57 -7.06 -2.81
N GLY A 19 -12.65 -6.28 -2.73
CA GLY A 19 -14.01 -6.77 -2.98
C GLY A 19 -14.18 -7.34 -4.39
N LEU A 20 -13.64 -6.65 -5.41
CA LEU A 20 -13.69 -7.11 -6.80
C LEU A 20 -12.87 -8.39 -7.03
N VAL A 21 -11.69 -8.49 -6.44
CA VAL A 21 -10.85 -9.70 -6.53
C VAL A 21 -11.55 -10.89 -5.88
N LEU A 22 -12.09 -10.73 -4.67
CA LEU A 22 -12.78 -11.81 -3.97
C LEU A 22 -14.05 -12.25 -4.69
N ARG A 23 -14.83 -11.30 -5.24
CA ARG A 23 -15.98 -11.60 -6.09
C ARG A 23 -15.56 -12.41 -7.32
N THR A 24 -14.49 -11.99 -7.99
CA THR A 24 -14.01 -12.67 -9.20
C THR A 24 -13.57 -14.10 -8.91
N LEU A 25 -12.85 -14.31 -7.81
CA LEU A 25 -12.42 -15.65 -7.41
C LEU A 25 -13.56 -16.55 -6.95
N SER A 26 -14.64 -15.99 -6.38
CA SER A 26 -15.79 -16.78 -5.93
C SER A 26 -16.80 -17.09 -7.02
N SER A 27 -17.03 -16.17 -7.97
CA SER A 27 -18.04 -16.34 -9.02
C SER A 27 -17.46 -16.70 -10.39
N GLY A 28 -16.15 -16.54 -10.59
CA GLY A 28 -15.52 -16.69 -11.91
C GLY A 28 -15.82 -15.54 -12.90
N GLU A 29 -16.50 -14.48 -12.45
CA GLU A 29 -16.93 -13.36 -13.29
C GLU A 29 -16.28 -12.03 -12.87
N GLY A 30 -16.17 -11.07 -13.78
CA GLY A 30 -15.70 -9.72 -13.44
C GLY A 30 -14.18 -9.54 -13.44
N ALA A 31 -13.44 -10.47 -14.05
CA ALA A 31 -11.99 -10.42 -14.18
C ALA A 31 -11.48 -9.07 -14.69
N TRP A 32 -12.14 -8.50 -15.70
CA TRP A 32 -11.77 -7.19 -16.23
C TRP A 32 -11.86 -6.06 -15.19
N LEU A 33 -12.90 -6.06 -14.35
CA LEU A 33 -13.06 -5.06 -13.29
C LEU A 33 -12.01 -5.22 -12.19
N ALA A 34 -11.67 -6.46 -11.83
CA ALA A 34 -10.60 -6.75 -10.88
C ALA A 34 -9.22 -6.32 -11.43
N ASP A 35 -8.92 -6.63 -12.70
CA ASP A 35 -7.70 -6.18 -13.36
C ASP A 35 -7.62 -4.64 -13.39
N ALA A 36 -8.70 -3.98 -13.82
CA ALA A 36 -8.76 -2.53 -13.87
C ALA A 36 -8.55 -1.89 -12.50
N SER A 37 -9.17 -2.43 -11.45
CA SER A 37 -8.99 -1.91 -10.08
C SER A 37 -7.56 -2.09 -9.57
N ILE A 38 -6.90 -3.20 -9.91
CA ILE A 38 -5.50 -3.46 -9.55
C ILE A 38 -4.57 -2.51 -10.30
N VAL A 39 -4.79 -2.27 -11.60
CA VAL A 39 -4.01 -1.30 -12.38
C VAL A 39 -4.14 0.10 -11.78
N ILE A 40 -5.36 0.56 -11.50
CA ILE A 40 -5.60 1.85 -10.84
C ILE A 40 -4.88 1.92 -9.50
N LYS A 41 -5.01 0.88 -8.67
CA LYS A 41 -4.31 0.78 -7.39
C LYS A 41 -2.79 0.87 -7.53
N THR A 42 -2.21 0.21 -8.54
CA THR A 42 -0.77 0.29 -8.82
C THR A 42 -0.33 1.70 -9.19
N LEU A 43 -1.11 2.44 -9.98
CA LEU A 43 -0.80 3.84 -10.32
C LEU A 43 -0.83 4.75 -9.08
N VAL A 44 -1.79 4.55 -8.18
CA VAL A 44 -1.85 5.28 -6.91
C VAL A 44 -0.65 4.91 -6.01
N LEU A 45 -0.25 3.64 -5.96
CA LEU A 45 0.95 3.20 -5.23
C LEU A 45 2.22 3.87 -5.75
N TYR A 46 2.42 3.92 -7.08
CA TYR A 46 3.57 4.63 -7.65
C TYR A 46 3.54 6.11 -7.28
N THR A 47 2.38 6.74 -7.33
CA THR A 47 2.23 8.15 -6.94
C THR A 47 2.63 8.37 -5.47
N ILE A 48 2.18 7.51 -4.57
CA ILE A 48 2.54 7.56 -3.14
C ILE A 48 4.04 7.34 -2.94
N MET A 49 4.62 6.34 -3.59
CA MET A 49 6.03 6.00 -3.47
C MET A 49 6.94 7.13 -3.97
N ILE A 50 6.63 7.69 -5.14
CA ILE A 50 7.40 8.79 -5.73
C ILE A 50 7.31 10.02 -4.82
N THR A 51 6.11 10.40 -4.40
CA THR A 51 5.94 11.59 -3.53
C THR A 51 6.50 11.38 -2.13
N GLY A 52 6.44 10.16 -1.59
CA GLY A 52 7.03 9.77 -0.30
C GLY A 52 8.56 9.80 -0.35
N SER A 53 9.16 9.21 -1.38
CA SER A 53 10.62 9.20 -1.54
C SER A 53 11.22 10.60 -1.74
N ILE A 54 10.51 11.50 -2.45
CA ILE A 54 10.89 12.91 -2.54
C ILE A 54 10.87 13.56 -1.15
N TRP A 55 9.82 13.32 -0.36
CA TRP A 55 9.71 13.87 0.98
C TRP A 55 10.83 13.37 1.89
N GLU A 56 11.14 12.08 1.89
CA GLU A 56 12.26 11.53 2.64
C GLU A 56 13.59 12.12 2.20
N LYS A 57 13.77 12.36 0.88
CA LYS A 57 15.00 12.96 0.37
C LYS A 57 15.21 14.37 0.93
N VAL A 58 14.14 15.15 1.02
CA VAL A 58 14.19 16.52 1.55
C VAL A 58 14.43 16.53 3.06
N VAL A 59 13.82 15.61 3.82
CA VAL A 59 13.88 15.61 5.29
C VAL A 59 15.11 14.88 5.83
N PHE A 60 15.47 13.73 5.25
CA PHE A 60 16.52 12.84 5.75
C PHE A 60 17.74 12.74 4.83
N GLY A 61 17.73 13.40 3.67
CA GLY A 61 18.81 13.32 2.69
C GLY A 61 18.88 11.99 1.92
N LYS A 62 17.93 11.07 2.12
CA LYS A 62 17.87 9.74 1.49
C LYS A 62 16.56 9.55 0.72
N TRP A 63 16.61 8.87 -0.42
CA TRP A 63 15.40 8.66 -1.22
C TRP A 63 14.41 7.68 -0.59
N LEU A 64 14.91 6.65 0.09
CA LEU A 64 14.14 5.67 0.85
C LEU A 64 15.05 5.13 1.96
N PHE A 65 14.49 4.37 2.89
CA PHE A 65 15.19 3.64 3.93
C PHE A 65 15.89 4.56 4.92
N ALA A 66 15.29 5.72 5.22
CA ALA A 66 15.68 6.45 6.43
C ALA A 66 15.48 5.54 7.66
N PRO A 67 16.36 5.57 8.68
CA PRO A 67 16.28 4.64 9.82
C PRO A 67 14.91 4.61 10.51
N ALA A 68 14.19 5.73 10.53
CA ALA A 68 12.84 5.83 11.10
C ALA A 68 11.74 5.17 10.25
N PHE A 69 11.98 4.95 8.95
CA PHE A 69 11.02 4.46 7.95
C PHE A 69 11.43 3.13 7.31
N PHE A 70 12.63 2.63 7.61
CA PHE A 70 13.22 1.44 6.97
C PHE A 70 12.25 0.27 6.78
N TRP A 71 11.53 -0.14 7.83
CA TRP A 71 10.61 -1.26 7.75
C TRP A 71 9.37 -0.94 6.91
N GLU A 72 8.85 0.28 6.96
CA GLU A 72 7.73 0.70 6.12
C GLU A 72 8.14 0.69 4.65
N ASP A 73 9.37 1.10 4.35
CA ASP A 73 9.91 1.07 2.99
C ASP A 73 10.12 -0.35 2.48
N VAL A 74 10.62 -1.27 3.33
CA VAL A 74 10.74 -2.69 2.96
C VAL A 74 9.39 -3.27 2.55
N PHE A 75 8.34 -3.04 3.35
CA PHE A 75 7.00 -3.55 3.00
C PHE A 75 6.38 -2.80 1.81
N SER A 76 6.61 -1.50 1.70
CA SER A 76 6.12 -0.71 0.56
C SER A 76 6.76 -1.18 -0.75
N MET A 77 8.06 -1.50 -0.74
CA MET A 77 8.76 -2.09 -1.88
C MET A 77 8.26 -3.50 -2.19
N ALA A 78 7.96 -4.33 -1.18
CA ALA A 78 7.36 -5.64 -1.40
C ALA A 78 5.97 -5.54 -2.04
N VAL A 79 5.11 -4.63 -1.55
CA VAL A 79 3.80 -4.33 -2.14
C VAL A 79 3.96 -3.89 -3.59
N LEU A 80 4.88 -2.96 -3.87
CA LEU A 80 5.12 -2.43 -5.20
C LEU A 80 5.66 -3.51 -6.15
N ALA A 81 6.56 -4.37 -5.67
CA ALA A 81 7.11 -5.48 -6.44
C ALA A 81 6.01 -6.49 -6.82
N LEU A 82 5.13 -6.86 -5.89
CA LEU A 82 4.02 -7.78 -6.16
C LEU A 82 3.00 -7.17 -7.12
N HIS A 83 2.68 -5.88 -6.98
CA HIS A 83 1.83 -5.17 -7.94
C HIS A 83 2.49 -5.06 -9.32
N THR A 84 3.81 -4.89 -9.39
CA THR A 84 4.54 -4.87 -10.67
C THR A 84 4.54 -6.24 -11.31
N LEU A 85 4.75 -7.30 -10.53
CA LEU A 85 4.65 -8.70 -10.98
C LEU A 85 3.25 -8.99 -11.55
N TYR A 86 2.20 -8.50 -10.88
CA TYR A 86 0.83 -8.60 -11.38
C TYR A 86 0.69 -7.98 -12.78
N LEU A 87 1.23 -6.77 -12.99
CA LEU A 87 1.17 -6.10 -14.29
C LEU A 87 1.95 -6.87 -15.36
N VAL A 88 3.12 -7.42 -15.01
CA VAL A 88 3.90 -8.28 -15.92
C VAL A 88 3.08 -9.51 -16.32
N MET A 89 2.41 -10.16 -15.37
CA MET A 89 1.54 -11.30 -15.66
C MET A 89 0.34 -10.92 -16.53
N LEU A 90 -0.30 -9.78 -16.24
CA LEU A 90 -1.45 -9.27 -16.98
C LEU A 90 -1.08 -8.98 -18.44
N PHE A 91 -0.08 -8.13 -18.67
CA PHE A 91 0.27 -7.66 -20.01
C PHE A 91 1.12 -8.68 -20.79
N GLY A 92 1.83 -9.57 -20.11
CA GLY A 92 2.57 -10.66 -20.73
C GLY A 92 1.75 -11.92 -20.99
N ALA A 93 0.46 -11.94 -20.61
CA ALA A 93 -0.40 -13.13 -20.65
C ALA A 93 0.23 -14.36 -19.96
N ILE A 94 0.85 -14.15 -18.79
CA ILE A 94 1.59 -15.18 -18.04
C ILE A 94 0.71 -15.71 -16.90
N GLY A 95 0.55 -17.04 -16.84
CA GLY A 95 -0.20 -17.73 -15.80
C GLY A 95 -1.72 -17.64 -15.96
N THR A 96 -2.45 -18.31 -15.07
CA THR A 96 -3.92 -18.26 -15.06
C THR A 96 -4.43 -16.99 -14.36
N MET A 97 -5.71 -16.69 -14.55
CA MET A 97 -6.39 -15.61 -13.83
C MET A 97 -6.25 -15.78 -12.31
N GLU A 98 -6.46 -16.99 -11.79
CA GLU A 98 -6.40 -17.27 -10.35
C GLU A 98 -4.99 -17.08 -9.81
N GLN A 99 -3.96 -17.53 -10.54
CA GLN A 99 -2.57 -17.32 -10.15
C GLN A 99 -2.25 -15.82 -10.07
N ARG A 100 -2.66 -15.07 -11.09
CA ARG A 100 -2.46 -13.62 -11.15
C ARG A 100 -3.19 -12.90 -10.02
N LEU A 101 -4.46 -13.20 -9.78
CA LEU A 101 -5.24 -12.65 -8.66
C LEU A 101 -4.68 -13.08 -7.30
N GLY A 102 -4.09 -14.27 -7.19
CA GLY A 102 -3.33 -14.71 -6.02
C GLY A 102 -2.14 -13.81 -5.70
N VAL A 103 -1.41 -13.34 -6.72
CA VAL A 103 -0.33 -12.34 -6.53
C VAL A 103 -0.88 -11.01 -6.01
N ALA A 104 -2.05 -10.56 -6.50
CA ALA A 104 -2.70 -9.37 -5.94
C ALA A 104 -3.10 -9.57 -4.47
N LEU A 105 -3.64 -10.72 -4.10
CA LEU A 105 -3.96 -11.03 -2.70
C LEU A 105 -2.71 -11.07 -1.80
N ALA A 106 -1.58 -11.58 -2.30
CA ALA A 106 -0.31 -11.49 -1.59
C ALA A 106 0.14 -10.04 -1.39
N ALA A 107 -0.01 -9.19 -2.42
CA ALA A 107 0.28 -7.75 -2.32
C ALA A 107 -0.63 -7.07 -1.28
N TYR A 108 -1.90 -7.47 -1.23
CA TYR A 108 -2.89 -6.97 -0.27
C TYR A 108 -2.55 -7.36 1.16
N ALA A 109 -2.12 -8.60 1.39
CA ALA A 109 -1.64 -9.03 2.70
C ALA A 109 -0.42 -8.22 3.15
N ALA A 110 0.56 -8.01 2.26
CA ALA A 110 1.71 -7.16 2.55
C ALA A 110 1.30 -5.70 2.84
N TYR A 111 0.31 -5.17 2.12
CA TYR A 111 -0.24 -3.83 2.35
C TYR A 111 -0.91 -3.71 3.73
N VAL A 112 -1.63 -4.73 4.19
CA VAL A 112 -2.25 -4.73 5.54
C VAL A 112 -1.18 -4.65 6.64
N ILE A 113 -0.03 -5.32 6.47
CA ILE A 113 1.10 -5.20 7.40
C ILE A 113 1.59 -3.75 7.43
N ASN A 114 1.79 -3.15 6.26
CA ASN A 114 2.24 -1.75 6.15
C ASN A 114 1.24 -0.75 6.76
N ALA A 115 -0.06 -0.93 6.51
CA ALA A 115 -1.11 -0.12 7.14
C ALA A 115 -1.14 -0.30 8.66
N GLY A 116 -0.92 -1.51 9.16
CA GLY A 116 -0.78 -1.80 10.59
C GLY A 116 0.38 -1.05 11.23
N GLN A 117 1.54 -1.00 10.57
CA GLN A 117 2.71 -0.22 11.04
C GLN A 117 2.36 1.27 11.19
N PHE A 118 1.67 1.83 10.18
CA PHE A 118 1.25 3.23 10.21
C PHE A 118 0.28 3.53 11.36
N LEU A 119 -0.76 2.69 11.54
CA LEU A 119 -1.71 2.85 12.65
C LEU A 119 -1.05 2.72 14.02
N TRP A 120 -0.08 1.82 14.16
CA TRP A 120 0.70 1.65 15.38
C TRP A 120 1.50 2.91 15.72
N LYS A 121 2.23 3.48 14.74
CA LYS A 121 2.95 4.75 14.93
C LYS A 121 2.02 5.89 15.33
N LEU A 122 0.85 5.98 14.70
CA LEU A 122 -0.14 7.02 14.99
C LEU A 122 -0.71 6.87 16.42
N ARG A 123 -0.91 5.63 16.88
CA ARG A 123 -1.30 5.33 18.26
C ARG A 123 -0.21 5.75 19.26
N ILE A 124 1.05 5.41 19.00
CA ILE A 124 2.17 5.82 19.86
C ILE A 124 2.27 7.34 19.96
N ALA A 125 2.19 8.05 18.82
CA ALA A 125 2.25 9.51 18.80
C ALA A 125 1.13 10.15 19.63
N ARG A 126 -0.09 9.59 19.57
CA ARG A 126 -1.22 10.03 20.42
C ARG A 126 -0.94 9.81 21.91
N LEU A 127 -0.43 8.63 22.30
CA LEU A 127 -0.13 8.30 23.69
C LEU A 127 1.02 9.15 24.26
N GLN A 128 2.03 9.46 23.46
CA GLN A 128 3.12 10.34 23.85
C GLN A 128 2.68 11.80 23.93
N GLY A 129 1.83 12.24 23.00
CA GLY A 129 1.20 13.56 23.05
C GLY A 129 0.32 13.76 24.28
N SER A 130 -0.42 12.73 24.73
CA SER A 130 -1.20 12.78 25.97
C SER A 130 -0.36 12.75 27.25
N ASN A 131 0.87 12.24 27.20
CA ASN A 131 1.78 12.24 28.36
C ASN A 131 2.54 13.57 28.55
N ALA A 132 2.58 14.44 27.53
CA ALA A 132 3.23 15.75 27.64
C ALA A 132 2.41 16.78 28.45
N GLU A 133 1.11 16.53 28.68
CA GLU A 133 0.24 17.37 29.52
C GLU A 133 0.16 16.92 31.00
N ALA A 134 0.82 15.81 31.37
CA ALA A 134 0.72 15.21 32.71
C ALA A 134 1.89 15.57 33.66
N VAL A 135 2.50 16.75 33.52
CA VAL A 135 3.41 17.32 34.53
C VAL A 135 2.78 18.59 35.11
N PRO A 136 2.11 18.51 36.28
CA PRO A 136 1.78 19.70 37.04
C PRO A 136 3.05 20.32 37.65
N ALA A 137 3.04 21.65 37.76
CA ALA A 137 4.11 22.52 38.26
C ALA A 137 4.52 22.24 39.72
#